data_AF-A0A7Y2ZLI3-F1
#
_entry.id   AF-A0A7Y2ZLI3-F1
#
_cell.length_a   1.000
_cell.length_b   1.000
_cell.length_c   1.000
_cell.angle_alpha   90.00
_cell.angle_beta   90.00
_cell.angle_gamma   90.00
#
_symmetry.space_group_name_H-M   'P 1'
#
loop_
_entity.id
_entity.type
_entity.pdbx_description
1 polymer ?
#
loop_
_entity_poly.entity_id
_entity_poly.type
_entity_poly.pdbx_seq_one_letter_code
_entity_poly.pdbx_strand_id
1 'polypeptide(L)'
;MKKLVIALLFCFGFLSMPVEAQDTKADIKLEDLFGDLRARQIGPALMSGRINDMEAHPANPRIIYAGTAGGGVWKSNDGGTTYNPIFDEYCQSIGAVTLDPNDPDNTIWVGTGETWTRNSVSIGDGLYKSTDGGSNWTKIGFDKSERIANIIINPENSDEIYVAVLGALWSDSDERGVYKSTDGGQSWDKVLYVNEKTGCADMAMDPNDPNTLYASMWEFRRTGWSFNSGGEKSALYKSTDGGKNWNKIHNGFPEGKLGRLAIAVAPSDSNILYTVIEADQDSKKGLYRSNDAGGNWEQLNNDFGITVRPFYFSRIVVDPRNPDVVVKGGLTGSISRDGGKTFKNLGNMHSDIHDMVFDINNSDIMHVGTDGGVYRSWNGGTTMEIVENLPLSQFYHISVDNDEPYNVYGGLQDNGSWYGPSSAGGGIKARDWVSIGGGDGFRVLRHPGKKIIYSEMQGADNVWRFDMENNLVKTVQP
;
A
#
# COMPACT_ATOMS: atom_id res chain seq x y z
N MET A 1 -82.40 54.49 15.13
CA MET A 1 -82.52 53.84 13.81
C MET A 1 -81.61 52.63 13.79
N LYS A 2 -82.17 51.46 13.49
CA LYS A 2 -81.54 50.13 13.55
C LYS A 2 -80.34 50.05 12.59
N LYS A 3 -79.19 49.53 13.05
CA LYS A 3 -78.29 48.75 12.19
C LYS A 3 -77.74 47.54 12.95
N LEU A 4 -78.04 46.38 12.36
CA LEU A 4 -77.55 45.04 12.65
C LEU A 4 -76.02 45.01 12.61
N VAL A 5 -75.37 44.40 13.59
CA VAL A 5 -73.97 43.97 13.51
C VAL A 5 -73.98 42.45 13.42
N ILE A 6 -73.70 41.93 12.22
CA ILE A 6 -73.44 40.52 11.96
C ILE A 6 -71.94 40.32 12.21
N ALA A 7 -71.57 39.56 13.25
CA ALA A 7 -70.21 39.07 13.43
C ALA A 7 -70.14 37.65 12.83
N LEU A 8 -69.57 37.56 11.63
CA LEU A 8 -69.21 36.29 10.98
C LEU A 8 -67.89 35.79 11.59
N LEU A 9 -67.92 34.60 12.19
CA LEU A 9 -66.72 33.84 12.54
C LEU A 9 -65.90 33.56 11.27
N PHE A 10 -64.68 34.07 11.19
CA PHE A 10 -63.68 33.59 10.25
C PHE A 10 -62.94 32.40 10.88
N CYS A 11 -63.30 31.19 10.45
CA CYS A 11 -62.45 30.01 10.63
C CYS A 11 -61.17 30.18 9.81
N PHE A 12 -60.04 30.40 10.47
CA PHE A 12 -58.71 30.24 9.85
C PHE A 12 -58.46 28.75 9.65
N GLY A 13 -58.70 28.26 8.43
CA GLY A 13 -58.16 26.98 7.98
C GLY A 13 -56.65 27.13 7.77
N PHE A 14 -55.84 26.54 8.65
CA PHE A 14 -54.42 26.34 8.38
C PHE A 14 -54.29 25.27 7.29
N LEU A 15 -54.13 25.72 6.04
CA LEU A 15 -53.60 24.90 4.96
C LEU A 15 -52.08 24.79 5.17
N SER A 16 -51.63 23.69 5.76
CA SER A 16 -50.23 23.30 5.76
C SER A 16 -49.84 22.93 4.32
N MET A 17 -49.25 23.87 3.58
CA MET A 17 -48.54 23.52 2.35
C MET A 17 -47.23 22.83 2.75
N PRO A 18 -46.94 21.61 2.25
CA PRO A 18 -45.61 21.06 2.40
C PRO A 18 -44.67 21.93 1.58
N VAL A 19 -43.73 22.60 2.26
CA VAL A 19 -42.58 23.18 1.60
C VAL A 19 -41.70 21.98 1.23
N GLU A 20 -41.89 21.45 0.03
CA GLU A 20 -40.84 20.67 -0.61
C GLU A 20 -39.72 21.66 -0.94
N ALA A 21 -38.72 21.72 -0.08
CA ALA A 21 -37.43 22.27 -0.47
C ALA A 21 -36.93 21.38 -1.63
N GLN A 22 -36.97 21.91 -2.85
CA GLN A 22 -36.21 21.36 -3.96
C GLN A 22 -34.74 21.51 -3.62
N ASP A 23 -34.20 20.53 -2.91
CA ASP A 23 -32.76 20.33 -2.75
C ASP A 23 -32.24 19.74 -4.08
N THR A 24 -32.46 20.46 -5.18
CA THR A 24 -31.78 20.18 -6.44
C THR A 24 -30.36 20.71 -6.28
N LYS A 25 -29.51 19.93 -5.62
CA LYS A 25 -28.08 20.01 -5.92
C LYS A 25 -27.97 19.70 -7.41
N ALA A 26 -27.82 20.73 -8.22
CA ALA A 26 -27.41 20.53 -9.60
C ALA A 26 -26.10 19.75 -9.52
N ASP A 27 -26.07 18.53 -10.06
CA ASP A 27 -24.84 17.79 -10.25
C ASP A 27 -23.99 18.59 -11.23
N ILE A 28 -23.15 19.46 -10.69
CA ILE A 28 -22.16 20.18 -11.47
C ILE A 28 -21.19 19.12 -11.95
N LYS A 29 -21.32 18.75 -13.22
CA LYS A 29 -20.34 17.89 -13.84
C LYS A 29 -19.09 18.73 -14.06
N LEU A 30 -17.97 18.32 -13.45
CA LEU A 30 -16.68 19.01 -13.57
C LEU A 30 -16.24 19.18 -15.04
N GLU A 31 -16.65 18.27 -15.92
CA GLU A 31 -16.48 18.37 -17.38
C GLU A 31 -17.06 19.67 -17.97
N ASP A 32 -18.20 20.15 -17.45
CA ASP A 32 -18.86 21.37 -17.92
C ASP A 32 -18.12 22.66 -17.49
N LEU A 33 -17.33 22.59 -16.41
CA LEU A 33 -16.56 23.72 -15.87
C LEU A 33 -15.20 23.89 -16.56
N PHE A 34 -14.54 22.77 -16.87
CA PHE A 34 -13.18 22.76 -17.38
C PHE A 34 -13.10 22.57 -18.91
N GLY A 35 -14.19 22.11 -19.55
CA GLY A 35 -14.25 21.91 -21.00
C GLY A 35 -13.11 21.00 -21.49
N ASP A 36 -12.26 21.53 -22.37
CA ASP A 36 -11.11 20.82 -22.94
C ASP A 36 -9.84 20.90 -22.09
N LEU A 37 -9.86 21.56 -20.93
CA LEU A 37 -8.71 21.57 -20.03
C LEU A 37 -8.44 20.14 -19.52
N ARG A 38 -7.17 19.75 -19.53
CA ARG A 38 -6.70 18.46 -19.02
C ARG A 38 -5.57 18.70 -18.04
N ALA A 39 -5.56 17.92 -16.97
CA ALA A 39 -4.40 17.85 -16.09
C ALA A 39 -3.20 17.32 -16.88
N ARG A 40 -2.03 17.87 -16.60
CA ARG A 40 -0.75 17.41 -17.16
C ARG A 40 0.18 17.09 -16.02
N GLN A 41 0.83 15.93 -16.08
CA GLN A 41 1.92 15.57 -15.20
C GLN A 41 3.10 16.55 -15.40
N ILE A 42 3.58 17.13 -14.29
CA ILE A 42 4.75 18.04 -14.30
C ILE A 42 6.04 17.36 -13.82
N GLY A 43 5.95 16.07 -13.47
CA GLY A 43 7.10 15.29 -12.99
C GLY A 43 7.70 15.81 -11.68
N PRO A 44 8.93 15.37 -11.34
CA PRO A 44 9.67 14.30 -12.01
C PRO A 44 9.41 12.97 -11.28
N ALA A 45 9.54 11.87 -12.02
CA ALA A 45 9.49 10.54 -11.43
C ALA A 45 10.73 10.19 -10.58
N LEU A 46 11.80 11.00 -10.61
CA LEU A 46 13.01 10.79 -9.81
C LEU A 46 12.72 10.76 -8.30
N MET A 47 11.76 11.57 -7.84
CA MET A 47 11.37 11.63 -6.43
C MET A 47 10.24 10.66 -6.09
N SER A 48 9.80 9.83 -7.05
CA SER A 48 8.68 8.86 -7.02
C SER A 48 7.81 8.85 -5.75
N GLY A 49 7.47 7.70 -5.18
CA GLY A 49 6.62 7.62 -3.98
C GLY A 49 6.37 6.17 -3.58
N ARG A 50 5.60 5.99 -2.50
CA ARG A 50 5.45 4.70 -1.85
C ARG A 50 4.78 3.64 -2.72
N ILE A 51 5.50 2.53 -2.86
CA ILE A 51 5.00 1.27 -3.43
C ILE A 51 4.52 0.40 -2.28
N ASN A 52 3.28 -0.07 -2.34
CA ASN A 52 2.70 -0.95 -1.32
C ASN A 52 2.87 -2.43 -1.68
N ASP A 53 2.72 -2.76 -2.97
CA ASP A 53 2.66 -4.15 -3.46
C ASP A 53 3.34 -4.27 -4.82
N MET A 54 4.03 -5.38 -5.06
CA MET A 54 4.72 -5.72 -6.30
C MET A 54 4.30 -7.12 -6.71
N GLU A 55 3.95 -7.31 -7.99
CA GLU A 55 3.51 -8.61 -8.50
C GLU A 55 4.22 -8.92 -9.82
N ALA A 56 4.79 -10.11 -9.93
CA ALA A 56 5.46 -10.57 -11.14
C ALA A 56 4.57 -11.53 -11.91
N HIS A 57 4.56 -11.43 -13.24
CA HIS A 57 3.81 -12.39 -14.04
C HIS A 57 4.40 -13.80 -13.90
N PRO A 58 3.58 -14.84 -13.65
CA PRO A 58 4.05 -16.19 -13.28
C PRO A 58 4.79 -16.96 -14.39
N ALA A 59 4.95 -16.37 -15.57
CA ALA A 59 5.48 -17.04 -16.76
C ALA A 59 6.26 -16.09 -17.68
N ASN A 60 5.94 -14.79 -17.67
CA ASN A 60 6.59 -13.78 -18.48
C ASN A 60 7.41 -12.82 -17.61
N PRO A 61 8.74 -13.00 -17.49
CA PRO A 61 9.58 -12.18 -16.61
C PRO A 61 9.64 -10.70 -17.00
N ARG A 62 9.07 -10.30 -18.15
CA ARG A 62 9.01 -8.90 -18.57
C ARG A 62 7.83 -8.14 -17.98
N ILE A 63 6.80 -8.85 -17.51
CA ILE A 63 5.57 -8.23 -17.03
C ILE A 63 5.60 -8.15 -15.52
N ILE A 64 5.49 -6.94 -15.00
CA ILE A 64 5.57 -6.62 -13.58
C ILE A 64 4.55 -5.54 -13.26
N TYR A 65 3.87 -5.68 -12.14
CA TYR A 65 2.89 -4.74 -11.64
C TYR A 65 3.37 -4.10 -10.35
N ALA A 66 3.01 -2.83 -10.16
CA ALA A 66 3.24 -2.09 -8.93
C ALA A 66 1.92 -1.48 -8.45
N GLY A 67 1.49 -1.88 -7.25
CA GLY A 67 0.41 -1.26 -6.49
C GLY A 67 0.99 -0.18 -5.58
N THR A 68 0.46 1.04 -5.67
CA THR A 68 1.03 2.20 -5.00
C THR A 68 0.16 2.67 -3.82
N ALA A 69 0.75 3.35 -2.84
CA ALA A 69 -0.01 3.86 -1.70
C ALA A 69 -0.99 4.99 -2.08
N GLY A 70 -0.70 5.72 -3.16
CA GLY A 70 -1.45 6.90 -3.61
C GLY A 70 -1.22 7.28 -5.08
N GLY A 71 -1.37 6.32 -5.99
CA GLY A 71 -1.21 6.53 -7.43
C GLY A 71 -1.72 5.37 -8.30
N GLY A 72 -2.59 4.50 -7.75
CA GLY A 72 -3.18 3.39 -8.50
C GLY A 72 -2.20 2.24 -8.79
N VAL A 73 -2.50 1.51 -9.87
CA VAL A 73 -1.75 0.33 -10.34
C VAL A 73 -1.02 0.66 -11.64
N TRP A 74 0.23 0.22 -11.70
CA TRP A 74 1.13 0.44 -12.82
C TRP A 74 1.64 -0.88 -13.38
N LYS A 75 1.74 -0.98 -14.70
CA LYS A 75 2.21 -2.18 -15.42
C LYS A 75 3.45 -1.88 -16.25
N SER A 76 4.46 -2.72 -16.09
CA SER A 76 5.60 -2.82 -17.00
C SER A 76 5.42 -4.00 -17.94
N ASN A 77 5.90 -3.87 -19.17
CA ASN A 77 5.99 -4.94 -20.17
C ASN A 77 7.43 -5.19 -20.64
N ASP A 78 8.42 -4.56 -19.99
CA ASP A 78 9.82 -4.50 -20.42
C ASP A 78 10.80 -4.77 -19.26
N GLY A 79 10.37 -5.58 -18.30
CA GLY A 79 11.18 -6.03 -17.16
C GLY A 79 11.40 -4.93 -16.11
N GLY A 80 10.45 -4.00 -15.98
CA GLY A 80 10.53 -2.89 -15.05
C GLY A 80 11.46 -1.77 -15.53
N THR A 81 11.62 -1.59 -16.84
CA THR A 81 12.33 -0.41 -17.39
C THR A 81 11.38 0.78 -17.45
N THR A 82 10.15 0.55 -17.90
CA THR A 82 9.08 1.54 -17.90
C THR A 82 7.79 0.96 -17.37
N TYR A 83 7.02 1.80 -16.69
CA TYR A 83 5.68 1.50 -16.20
C TYR A 83 4.64 2.44 -16.80
N ASN A 84 3.45 1.91 -17.10
CA ASN A 84 2.30 2.67 -17.56
C ASN A 84 1.14 2.50 -16.56
N PRO A 85 0.36 3.56 -16.30
CA PRO A 85 -0.79 3.42 -15.42
C PRO A 85 -1.88 2.59 -16.09
N ILE A 86 -2.54 1.74 -15.32
CA ILE A 86 -3.69 0.94 -15.77
C ILE A 86 -4.93 1.14 -14.87
N PHE A 87 -4.87 2.05 -13.90
CA PHE A 87 -5.90 2.21 -12.85
C PHE A 87 -6.17 3.67 -12.47
N ASP A 88 -5.82 4.64 -13.33
CA ASP A 88 -5.90 6.08 -13.04
C ASP A 88 -7.32 6.59 -12.73
N GLU A 89 -8.34 5.96 -13.31
CA GLU A 89 -9.75 6.36 -13.17
C GLU A 89 -10.44 5.78 -11.91
N TYR A 90 -9.71 5.02 -11.08
CA TYR A 90 -10.24 4.27 -9.95
C TYR A 90 -9.55 4.66 -8.63
N CYS A 91 -9.81 3.93 -7.54
CA CYS A 91 -9.22 4.22 -6.24
C CYS A 91 -7.69 4.19 -6.28
N GLN A 92 -7.06 5.28 -5.86
CA GLN A 92 -5.61 5.45 -5.98
C GLN A 92 -4.80 4.75 -4.88
N SER A 93 -5.46 4.32 -3.79
CA SER A 93 -4.80 3.60 -2.70
C SER A 93 -4.90 2.10 -2.96
N ILE A 94 -3.76 1.43 -3.15
CA ILE A 94 -3.72 0.00 -3.46
C ILE A 94 -3.20 -0.78 -2.26
N GLY A 95 -3.87 -1.90 -1.98
CA GLY A 95 -3.51 -2.83 -0.92
C GLY A 95 -2.92 -4.14 -1.44
N ALA A 96 -3.45 -4.66 -2.56
CA ALA A 96 -2.96 -5.88 -3.21
C ALA A 96 -3.27 -5.87 -4.72
N VAL A 97 -2.35 -6.41 -5.52
CA VAL A 97 -2.51 -6.73 -6.95
C VAL A 97 -2.23 -8.21 -7.12
N THR A 98 -3.09 -8.91 -7.85
CA THR A 98 -2.93 -10.36 -8.07
C THR A 98 -3.35 -10.72 -9.48
N LEU A 99 -2.56 -11.58 -10.12
CA LEU A 99 -2.87 -12.14 -11.43
C LEU A 99 -3.54 -13.48 -11.25
N ASP A 100 -4.53 -13.78 -12.10
CA ASP A 100 -5.05 -15.14 -12.19
C ASP A 100 -3.97 -16.05 -12.80
N PRO A 101 -3.48 -17.08 -12.09
CA PRO A 101 -2.44 -17.96 -12.61
C PRO A 101 -2.87 -18.74 -13.86
N ASN A 102 -4.17 -18.93 -14.10
CA ASN A 102 -4.70 -19.61 -15.28
C ASN A 102 -4.98 -18.66 -16.46
N ASP A 103 -5.02 -17.35 -16.23
CA ASP A 103 -5.21 -16.32 -17.26
C ASP A 103 -4.44 -15.03 -16.91
N PRO A 104 -3.10 -15.11 -16.74
CA PRO A 104 -2.31 -14.03 -16.12
C PRO A 104 -2.10 -12.81 -17.03
N ASP A 105 -2.38 -12.94 -18.32
CA ASP A 105 -2.30 -11.85 -19.29
C ASP A 105 -3.54 -10.93 -19.25
N ASN A 106 -4.71 -11.47 -18.88
CA ASN A 106 -5.98 -10.75 -18.99
C ASN A 106 -6.66 -10.51 -17.64
N THR A 107 -6.65 -11.51 -16.75
CA THR A 107 -7.41 -11.47 -15.50
C THR A 107 -6.56 -10.97 -14.34
N ILE A 108 -6.91 -9.79 -13.83
CA ILE A 108 -6.18 -9.08 -12.78
C ILE A 108 -7.16 -8.66 -11.70
N TRP A 109 -6.75 -8.84 -10.44
CA TRP A 109 -7.52 -8.46 -9.26
C TRP A 109 -6.78 -7.38 -8.49
N VAL A 110 -7.52 -6.37 -8.04
CA VAL A 110 -6.96 -5.25 -7.29
C VAL A 110 -7.79 -5.03 -6.03
N GLY A 111 -7.16 -5.29 -4.90
CA GLY A 111 -7.65 -4.92 -3.58
C GLY A 111 -7.17 -3.53 -3.24
N THR A 112 -8.08 -2.63 -2.88
CA THR A 112 -7.71 -1.24 -2.57
C THR A 112 -7.46 -1.05 -1.08
N GLY A 113 -6.68 -0.02 -0.76
CA GLY A 113 -6.37 0.46 0.59
C GLY A 113 -5.03 0.00 1.13
N GLU A 114 -4.15 0.96 1.37
CA GLU A 114 -2.80 0.75 1.90
C GLU A 114 -2.80 0.00 3.24
N THR A 115 -1.98 -1.05 3.32
CA THR A 115 -2.02 -2.04 4.42
C THR A 115 -0.99 -1.77 5.51
N TRP A 116 -0.02 -0.90 5.21
CA TRP A 116 1.03 -0.45 6.13
C TRP A 116 0.48 0.67 7.00
N THR A 117 -0.30 0.30 8.01
CA THR A 117 -1.15 1.19 8.81
C THR A 117 -0.35 2.24 9.60
N ARG A 118 0.16 3.28 8.92
CA ARG A 118 0.76 4.48 9.50
C ARG A 118 -0.35 5.48 9.85
N ASN A 119 -0.01 6.58 10.52
CA ASN A 119 -0.96 7.66 10.84
C ASN A 119 -1.32 8.56 9.65
N SER A 120 -0.72 8.33 8.49
CA SER A 120 -0.98 9.03 7.22
C SER A 120 -1.06 7.99 6.11
N VAL A 121 -2.20 7.29 6.06
CA VAL A 121 -2.49 6.26 5.07
C VAL A 121 -3.85 6.53 4.44
N SER A 122 -3.96 6.26 3.15
CA SER A 122 -5.22 6.35 2.44
C SER A 122 -6.08 5.11 2.73
N ILE A 123 -7.40 5.25 2.54
CA ILE A 123 -8.34 4.13 2.56
C ILE A 123 -8.59 3.67 1.14
N GLY A 124 -8.85 2.38 0.99
CA GLY A 124 -9.43 1.78 -0.19
C GLY A 124 -10.95 1.85 -0.15
N ASP A 125 -11.56 1.46 -1.25
CA ASP A 125 -12.99 1.44 -1.42
C ASP A 125 -13.53 0.08 -1.88
N GLY A 126 -12.72 -0.97 -1.99
CA GLY A 126 -13.16 -2.32 -2.33
C GLY A 126 -12.25 -3.11 -3.26
N LEU A 127 -12.85 -4.12 -3.88
CA LEU A 127 -12.19 -5.08 -4.76
C LEU A 127 -12.58 -4.84 -6.22
N TYR A 128 -11.60 -4.88 -7.12
CA TYR A 128 -11.78 -4.69 -8.54
C TYR A 128 -11.23 -5.88 -9.32
N LYS A 129 -11.84 -6.14 -10.47
CA LYS A 129 -11.43 -7.16 -11.43
C LYS A 129 -11.33 -6.57 -12.83
N SER A 130 -10.24 -6.88 -13.52
CA SER A 130 -10.08 -6.71 -14.96
C SER A 130 -10.08 -8.09 -15.60
N THR A 131 -10.61 -8.20 -16.82
CA THR A 131 -10.51 -9.40 -17.68
C THR A 131 -9.97 -9.07 -19.07
N ASP A 132 -9.33 -7.90 -19.23
CA ASP A 132 -8.78 -7.41 -20.50
C ASP A 132 -7.39 -6.78 -20.32
N GLY A 133 -6.62 -7.32 -19.37
CA GLY A 133 -5.21 -6.99 -19.15
C GLY A 133 -4.99 -5.63 -18.47
N GLY A 134 -6.03 -5.09 -17.84
CA GLY A 134 -6.02 -3.82 -17.09
C GLY A 134 -6.60 -2.64 -17.88
N SER A 135 -7.28 -2.88 -19.00
CA SER A 135 -7.85 -1.80 -19.82
C SER A 135 -9.15 -1.29 -19.22
N ASN A 136 -9.95 -2.16 -18.62
CA ASN A 136 -11.19 -1.83 -17.93
C ASN A 136 -11.30 -2.58 -16.60
N TRP A 137 -11.96 -1.96 -15.63
CA TRP A 137 -12.13 -2.54 -14.30
C TRP A 137 -13.58 -2.51 -13.85
N THR A 138 -14.00 -3.62 -13.24
CA THR A 138 -15.30 -3.75 -12.59
C THR A 138 -15.10 -3.85 -11.09
N LYS A 139 -15.77 -2.98 -10.34
CA LYS A 139 -15.83 -3.11 -8.89
C LYS A 139 -16.79 -4.24 -8.51
N ILE A 140 -16.35 -5.12 -7.61
CA ILE A 140 -17.04 -6.37 -7.28
C ILE A 140 -17.28 -6.54 -5.76
N GLY A 141 -17.42 -5.41 -5.07
CA GLY A 141 -17.82 -5.35 -3.66
C GLY A 141 -16.70 -4.90 -2.71
N PHE A 142 -16.84 -5.25 -1.44
CA PHE A 142 -15.94 -4.87 -0.34
C PHE A 142 -15.88 -3.36 -0.05
N ASP A 143 -16.99 -2.64 -0.25
CA ASP A 143 -17.07 -1.18 -0.12
C ASP A 143 -16.60 -0.61 1.24
N LYS A 144 -16.70 -1.44 2.29
CA LYS A 144 -16.36 -1.07 3.67
C LYS A 144 -15.09 -1.75 4.19
N SER A 145 -14.38 -2.47 3.33
CA SER A 145 -13.16 -3.18 3.71
C SER A 145 -12.06 -2.26 4.21
N GLU A 146 -12.03 -1.01 3.71
CA GLU A 146 -10.96 -0.02 3.81
C GLU A 146 -9.57 -0.48 3.34
N ARG A 147 -9.17 -1.73 3.57
CA ARG A 147 -7.85 -2.31 3.31
C ARG A 147 -7.99 -3.79 3.00
N ILE A 148 -7.75 -4.14 1.75
CA ILE A 148 -7.56 -5.52 1.31
C ILE A 148 -6.06 -5.78 1.29
N ALA A 149 -5.59 -6.71 2.14
CA ALA A 149 -4.18 -6.93 2.38
C ALA A 149 -3.54 -8.01 1.52
N ASN A 150 -4.33 -8.94 1.00
CA ASN A 150 -3.84 -10.04 0.18
C ASN A 150 -5.02 -10.63 -0.61
N ILE A 151 -4.75 -11.10 -1.83
CA ILE A 151 -5.70 -11.83 -2.68
C ILE A 151 -4.97 -13.07 -3.16
N ILE A 152 -5.63 -14.23 -3.05
CA ILE A 152 -5.08 -15.50 -3.54
C ILE A 152 -6.10 -16.13 -4.46
N ILE A 153 -5.66 -16.56 -5.64
CA ILE A 153 -6.47 -17.30 -6.61
C ILE A 153 -5.93 -18.71 -6.66
N ASN A 154 -6.82 -19.71 -6.55
CA ASN A 154 -6.41 -21.10 -6.61
C ASN A 154 -5.83 -21.42 -8.02
N PRO A 155 -4.58 -21.90 -8.12
CA PRO A 155 -3.96 -22.21 -9.40
C PRO A 155 -4.64 -23.35 -10.17
N GLU A 156 -5.41 -24.20 -9.50
CA GLU A 156 -6.17 -25.28 -10.12
C GLU A 156 -7.62 -24.87 -10.47
N ASN A 157 -8.09 -23.72 -9.97
CA ASN A 157 -9.47 -23.28 -10.14
C ASN A 157 -9.64 -21.76 -9.95
N SER A 158 -9.71 -21.01 -11.04
CA SER A 158 -9.89 -19.54 -11.02
C SER A 158 -11.18 -19.03 -10.37
N ASP A 159 -12.19 -19.89 -10.18
CA ASP A 159 -13.42 -19.50 -9.48
C ASP A 159 -13.24 -19.47 -7.95
N GLU A 160 -12.21 -20.16 -7.45
CA GLU A 160 -11.87 -20.23 -6.04
C GLU A 160 -10.84 -19.17 -5.66
N ILE A 161 -11.30 -18.18 -4.89
CA ILE A 161 -10.54 -16.97 -4.60
C ILE A 161 -10.65 -16.66 -3.12
N TYR A 162 -9.55 -16.22 -2.51
CA TYR A 162 -9.48 -15.80 -1.13
C TYR A 162 -9.09 -14.33 -1.05
N VAL A 163 -9.75 -13.58 -0.17
CA VAL A 163 -9.47 -12.16 0.07
C VAL A 163 -9.23 -11.94 1.55
N ALA A 164 -8.04 -11.43 1.90
CA ALA A 164 -7.70 -10.99 3.24
C ALA A 164 -8.10 -9.54 3.45
N VAL A 165 -9.07 -9.31 4.33
CA VAL A 165 -9.48 -7.96 4.74
C VAL A 165 -8.84 -7.63 6.07
N LEU A 166 -7.94 -6.64 6.04
CA LEU A 166 -7.32 -6.10 7.24
C LEU A 166 -8.29 -5.20 8.01
N GLY A 167 -9.13 -4.45 7.29
CA GLY A 167 -10.21 -3.65 7.88
C GLY A 167 -9.79 -2.23 8.30
N ALA A 168 -10.71 -1.58 9.00
CA ALA A 168 -10.59 -0.18 9.40
C ALA A 168 -9.43 0.10 10.36
N LEU A 169 -8.71 1.20 10.18
CA LEU A 169 -7.59 1.55 11.06
C LEU A 169 -8.05 2.25 12.35
N TRP A 170 -9.05 3.12 12.22
CA TRP A 170 -9.45 4.06 13.27
C TRP A 170 -10.72 3.65 14.03
N SER A 171 -11.43 2.61 13.57
CA SER A 171 -12.61 2.06 14.25
C SER A 171 -12.64 0.52 14.27
N ASP A 172 -13.48 -0.04 15.14
CA ASP A 172 -13.86 -1.45 15.07
C ASP A 172 -14.56 -1.68 13.71
N SER A 173 -14.42 -2.88 13.14
CA SER A 173 -14.97 -3.22 11.82
C SER A 173 -15.28 -4.72 11.76
N ASP A 174 -16.51 -5.05 11.42
CA ASP A 174 -16.99 -6.41 11.17
C ASP A 174 -16.57 -6.94 9.79
N GLU A 175 -16.08 -6.07 8.89
CA GLU A 175 -15.60 -6.42 7.55
C GLU A 175 -14.28 -7.18 7.56
N ARG A 176 -13.58 -7.22 8.69
CA ARG A 176 -12.32 -7.94 8.87
C ARG A 176 -12.46 -9.44 8.63
N GLY A 177 -11.40 -10.08 8.16
CA GLY A 177 -11.33 -11.55 8.07
C GLY A 177 -10.76 -12.07 6.76
N VAL A 178 -10.94 -13.36 6.54
CA VAL A 178 -10.69 -14.02 5.25
C VAL A 178 -12.04 -14.35 4.62
N TYR A 179 -12.19 -13.96 3.36
CA TYR A 179 -13.35 -14.26 2.54
C TYR A 179 -12.97 -15.25 1.45
N LYS A 180 -13.90 -16.11 1.06
CA LYS A 180 -13.76 -17.08 0.00
C LYS A 180 -14.89 -16.93 -1.02
N SER A 181 -14.55 -16.91 -2.30
CA SER A 181 -15.47 -17.12 -3.41
C SER A 181 -15.27 -18.52 -3.98
N THR A 182 -16.33 -19.09 -4.54
CA THR A 182 -16.28 -20.32 -5.36
C THR A 182 -16.96 -20.17 -6.72
N ASP A 183 -17.29 -18.93 -7.11
CA ASP A 183 -18.03 -18.58 -8.33
C ASP A 183 -17.37 -17.41 -9.10
N GLY A 184 -16.06 -17.25 -8.96
CA GLY A 184 -15.29 -16.24 -9.69
C GLY A 184 -15.49 -14.80 -9.18
N GLY A 185 -15.91 -14.66 -7.91
CA GLY A 185 -16.08 -13.42 -7.17
C GLY A 185 -17.48 -12.82 -7.22
N GLN A 186 -18.49 -13.59 -7.61
CA GLN A 186 -19.89 -13.13 -7.62
C GLN A 186 -20.48 -13.15 -6.21
N SER A 187 -20.07 -14.10 -5.38
CA SER A 187 -20.45 -14.19 -3.96
C SER A 187 -19.27 -14.56 -3.06
N TRP A 188 -19.38 -14.20 -1.78
CA TRP A 188 -18.29 -14.32 -0.82
C TRP A 188 -18.78 -14.85 0.52
N ASP A 189 -18.12 -15.90 1.01
CA ASP A 189 -18.30 -16.45 2.35
C ASP A 189 -17.16 -15.97 3.26
N LYS A 190 -17.48 -15.51 4.46
CA LYS A 190 -16.48 -15.17 5.48
C LYS A 190 -16.02 -16.46 6.18
N VAL A 191 -14.85 -16.96 5.79
CA VAL A 191 -14.34 -18.28 6.22
C VAL A 191 -13.41 -18.23 7.43
N LEU A 192 -12.85 -17.06 7.76
CA LEU A 192 -12.12 -16.84 9.00
C LEU A 192 -12.44 -15.45 9.57
N TYR A 193 -12.98 -15.43 10.78
CA TYR A 193 -13.28 -14.21 11.53
C TYR A 193 -12.91 -14.42 13.00
N VAL A 194 -12.26 -13.43 13.61
CA VAL A 194 -11.84 -13.50 15.01
C VAL A 194 -12.70 -12.57 15.87
N ASN A 195 -12.70 -11.27 15.56
CA ASN A 195 -13.53 -10.23 16.16
C ASN A 195 -13.40 -8.92 15.34
N GLU A 196 -14.02 -7.84 15.82
CA GLU A 196 -14.07 -6.52 15.17
C GLU A 196 -12.74 -5.72 15.20
N LYS A 197 -11.73 -6.23 15.90
CA LYS A 197 -10.41 -5.60 16.13
C LYS A 197 -9.26 -6.34 15.46
N THR A 198 -9.51 -7.55 14.97
CA THR A 198 -8.49 -8.46 14.42
C THR A 198 -8.77 -8.70 12.94
N GLY A 199 -7.89 -8.17 12.09
CA GLY A 199 -7.98 -8.30 10.63
C GLY A 199 -6.99 -9.31 10.06
N CYS A 200 -7.21 -9.75 8.82
CA CYS A 200 -6.22 -10.58 8.13
C CYS A 200 -5.16 -9.67 7.49
N ALA A 201 -3.92 -9.78 7.95
CA ALA A 201 -2.80 -8.91 7.55
C ALA A 201 -1.92 -9.50 6.46
N ASP A 202 -1.98 -10.82 6.27
CA ASP A 202 -1.23 -11.55 5.25
C ASP A 202 -1.80 -12.96 5.08
N MET A 203 -1.63 -13.54 3.89
CA MET A 203 -1.99 -14.93 3.60
C MET A 203 -0.95 -15.56 2.68
N ALA A 204 -0.84 -16.88 2.77
CA ALA A 204 -0.12 -17.67 1.80
C ALA A 204 -0.89 -18.96 1.50
N MET A 205 -0.81 -19.42 0.25
CA MET A 205 -1.30 -20.73 -0.18
C MET A 205 -0.10 -21.61 -0.50
N ASP A 206 -0.21 -22.89 -0.19
CA ASP A 206 0.77 -23.86 -0.65
C ASP A 206 0.63 -24.03 -2.18
N PRO A 207 1.66 -23.71 -2.98
CA PRO A 207 1.57 -23.77 -4.44
C PRO A 207 1.43 -25.20 -4.98
N ASN A 208 1.70 -26.23 -4.16
CA ASN A 208 1.57 -27.64 -4.53
C ASN A 208 0.35 -28.32 -3.89
N ASP A 209 -0.38 -27.64 -3.01
CA ASP A 209 -1.65 -28.09 -2.43
C ASP A 209 -2.56 -26.88 -2.14
N PRO A 210 -3.41 -26.45 -3.09
CA PRO A 210 -4.26 -25.29 -2.91
C PRO A 210 -5.30 -25.40 -1.77
N ASN A 211 -5.50 -26.59 -1.18
CA ASN A 211 -6.33 -26.74 0.02
C ASN A 211 -5.61 -26.28 1.29
N THR A 212 -4.28 -26.18 1.24
CA THR A 212 -3.45 -25.73 2.35
C THR A 212 -3.23 -24.23 2.28
N LEU A 213 -3.75 -23.52 3.29
CA LEU A 213 -3.73 -22.07 3.41
C LEU A 213 -3.21 -21.65 4.77
N TYR A 214 -2.55 -20.50 4.80
CA TYR A 214 -2.05 -19.86 6.00
C TYR A 214 -2.58 -18.43 6.08
N ALA A 215 -3.06 -18.03 7.25
CA ALA A 215 -3.63 -16.70 7.46
C ALA A 215 -3.04 -16.06 8.72
N SER A 216 -2.43 -14.88 8.55
CA SER A 216 -1.96 -14.04 9.64
C SER A 216 -3.09 -13.11 10.08
N MET A 217 -3.63 -13.35 11.27
CA MET A 217 -4.64 -12.50 11.89
C MET A 217 -3.95 -11.56 12.87
N TRP A 218 -4.18 -10.25 12.75
CA TRP A 218 -3.51 -9.20 13.50
C TRP A 218 -4.52 -8.31 14.22
N GLU A 219 -4.43 -8.26 15.55
CA GLU A 219 -5.17 -7.32 16.39
C GLU A 219 -4.42 -5.99 16.45
N PHE A 220 -5.07 -4.89 16.05
CA PHE A 220 -4.45 -3.56 16.08
C PHE A 220 -5.47 -2.43 16.21
N ARG A 221 -5.00 -1.28 16.67
CA ARG A 221 -5.81 -0.07 16.83
C ARG A 221 -4.95 1.18 16.76
N ARG A 222 -5.35 2.17 15.96
CA ARG A 222 -4.87 3.54 16.10
C ARG A 222 -5.93 4.46 16.71
N THR A 223 -5.44 5.44 17.46
CA THR A 223 -6.18 6.62 17.88
C THR A 223 -5.36 7.86 17.51
N GLY A 224 -5.93 9.06 17.64
CA GLY A 224 -5.20 10.30 17.33
C GLY A 224 -3.89 10.49 18.12
N TRP A 225 -3.67 9.73 19.20
CA TRP A 225 -2.52 9.86 20.10
C TRP A 225 -1.84 8.53 20.46
N SER A 226 -2.27 7.39 19.89
CA SER A 226 -1.67 6.09 20.22
C SER A 226 -1.76 5.08 19.09
N PHE A 227 -0.91 4.07 19.17
CA PHE A 227 -0.95 2.89 18.33
C PHE A 227 -0.75 1.64 19.18
N ASN A 228 -1.65 0.68 19.03
CA ASN A 228 -1.50 -0.67 19.57
C ASN A 228 -1.30 -1.64 18.40
N SER A 229 -0.17 -2.36 18.41
CA SER A 229 0.25 -3.34 17.43
C SER A 229 0.30 -4.72 18.08
N GLY A 230 -0.86 -5.30 18.33
CA GLY A 230 -0.95 -6.66 18.89
C GLY A 230 -1.96 -6.83 20.01
N GLY A 231 -2.16 -8.10 20.35
CA GLY A 231 -3.12 -8.53 21.35
C GLY A 231 -3.19 -10.05 21.46
N GLU A 232 -4.08 -10.53 22.32
CA GLU A 232 -4.26 -11.97 22.57
C GLU A 232 -4.93 -12.69 21.39
N LYS A 233 -5.49 -11.92 20.45
CA LYS A 233 -6.21 -12.45 19.29
C LYS A 233 -5.37 -12.45 18.01
N SER A 234 -4.18 -11.86 18.02
CA SER A 234 -3.22 -12.03 16.93
C SER A 234 -2.73 -13.49 16.88
N ALA A 235 -2.72 -14.09 15.69
CA ALA A 235 -2.33 -15.48 15.51
C ALA A 235 -2.09 -15.82 14.04
N LEU A 236 -1.13 -16.72 13.78
CA LEU A 236 -1.04 -17.47 12.54
C LEU A 236 -1.94 -18.72 12.58
N TYR A 237 -2.79 -18.87 11.56
CA TYR A 237 -3.67 -20.02 11.38
C TYR A 237 -3.29 -20.81 10.12
N LYS A 238 -3.57 -22.12 10.14
CA LYS A 238 -3.48 -23.03 8.99
C LYS A 238 -4.83 -23.69 8.72
N SER A 239 -5.21 -23.77 7.46
CA SER A 239 -6.24 -24.67 6.94
C SER A 239 -5.59 -25.71 6.02
N THR A 240 -6.19 -26.89 5.93
CA THR A 240 -5.80 -27.98 5.00
C THR A 240 -7.01 -28.52 4.24
N ASP A 241 -8.09 -27.75 4.21
CA ASP A 241 -9.39 -28.14 3.62
C ASP A 241 -10.04 -26.99 2.83
N GLY A 242 -9.22 -26.11 2.28
CA GLY A 242 -9.66 -24.97 1.47
C GLY A 242 -10.38 -23.91 2.30
N GLY A 243 -9.91 -23.66 3.52
CA GLY A 243 -10.41 -22.62 4.41
C GLY A 243 -11.68 -22.98 5.18
N LYS A 244 -12.14 -24.24 5.18
CA LYS A 244 -13.35 -24.64 5.95
C LYS A 244 -13.06 -24.70 7.45
N ASN A 245 -11.88 -25.18 7.83
CA ASN A 245 -11.42 -25.22 9.22
C ASN A 245 -10.04 -24.58 9.35
N TRP A 246 -9.81 -23.89 10.47
CA TRP A 246 -8.57 -23.17 10.75
C TRP A 246 -8.04 -23.51 12.14
N ASN A 247 -6.76 -23.86 12.22
CA ASN A 247 -6.08 -24.20 13.48
C ASN A 247 -4.89 -23.27 13.71
N LYS A 248 -4.66 -22.87 14.96
CA LYS A 248 -3.43 -22.15 15.33
C LYS A 248 -2.24 -23.10 15.22
N ILE A 249 -1.15 -22.63 14.63
CA ILE A 249 0.09 -23.39 14.41
C ILE A 249 1.26 -22.77 15.17
N HIS A 250 1.14 -22.68 16.49
CA HIS A 250 2.04 -21.88 17.36
C HIS A 250 3.06 -22.72 18.12
N ASN A 251 3.25 -23.99 17.76
CA ASN A 251 4.27 -24.80 18.42
C ASN A 251 5.67 -24.22 18.13
N GLY A 252 6.38 -23.80 19.18
CA GLY A 252 7.66 -23.08 19.08
C GLY A 252 7.54 -21.54 18.99
N PHE A 253 6.33 -20.97 18.96
CA PHE A 253 6.13 -19.51 19.00
C PHE A 253 6.45 -18.93 20.39
N PRO A 254 6.67 -17.60 20.48
CA PRO A 254 6.68 -16.89 21.75
C PRO A 254 5.35 -17.04 22.51
N GLU A 255 5.44 -17.10 23.83
CA GLU A 255 4.29 -16.93 24.72
C GLU A 255 3.93 -15.44 24.89
N GLY A 256 2.66 -15.16 25.19
CA GLY A 256 2.17 -13.79 25.42
C GLY A 256 1.40 -13.22 24.23
N LYS A 257 1.31 -11.89 24.14
CA LYS A 257 0.63 -11.23 23.03
C LYS A 257 1.54 -11.20 21.82
N LEU A 258 0.92 -11.38 20.66
CA LEU A 258 1.57 -11.27 19.36
C LEU A 258 1.08 -10.01 18.66
N GLY A 259 1.97 -9.42 17.88
CA GLY A 259 1.68 -8.28 17.01
C GLY A 259 1.43 -8.72 15.58
N ARG A 260 1.90 -7.94 14.61
CA ARG A 260 1.78 -8.31 13.18
C ARG A 260 2.67 -9.50 12.88
N LEU A 261 2.15 -10.44 12.10
CA LEU A 261 2.92 -11.52 11.50
C LEU A 261 2.84 -11.43 9.97
N ALA A 262 3.88 -11.84 9.27
CA ALA A 262 3.84 -12.16 7.85
C ALA A 262 4.11 -13.65 7.66
N ILE A 263 3.69 -14.20 6.53
CA ILE A 263 3.86 -15.62 6.22
C ILE A 263 4.29 -15.79 4.77
N ALA A 264 5.34 -16.58 4.55
CA ALA A 264 5.74 -17.02 3.22
C ALA A 264 5.93 -18.54 3.20
N VAL A 265 5.37 -19.18 2.18
CA VAL A 265 5.62 -20.57 1.82
C VAL A 265 6.75 -20.57 0.78
N ALA A 266 7.74 -21.44 0.92
CA ALA A 266 8.78 -21.56 -0.10
C ALA A 266 8.20 -22.20 -1.37
N PRO A 267 8.24 -21.55 -2.55
CA PRO A 267 7.60 -22.10 -3.74
C PRO A 267 8.18 -23.45 -4.20
N SER A 268 9.45 -23.69 -3.90
CA SER A 268 10.17 -24.92 -4.25
C SER A 268 10.01 -26.07 -3.24
N ASP A 269 9.47 -25.82 -2.03
CA ASP A 269 9.27 -26.84 -0.99
C ASP A 269 8.17 -26.43 0.00
N SER A 270 7.00 -27.05 -0.13
CA SER A 270 5.81 -26.83 0.69
C SER A 270 6.01 -27.05 2.19
N ASN A 271 7.06 -27.76 2.62
CA ASN A 271 7.35 -27.95 4.05
C ASN A 271 8.04 -26.74 4.68
N ILE A 272 8.69 -25.90 3.88
CA ILE A 272 9.49 -24.79 4.38
C ILE A 272 8.64 -23.52 4.40
N LEU A 273 8.42 -23.01 5.60
CA LEU A 273 7.69 -21.76 5.85
C LEU A 273 8.58 -20.78 6.61
N TYR A 274 8.36 -19.50 6.34
CA TYR A 274 8.96 -18.41 7.09
C TYR A 274 7.89 -17.48 7.65
N THR A 275 8.08 -17.03 8.88
CA THR A 275 7.24 -15.99 9.48
C THR A 275 8.07 -15.02 10.30
N VAL A 276 7.75 -13.73 10.21
CA VAL A 276 8.32 -12.71 11.09
C VAL A 276 7.29 -12.38 12.15
N ILE A 277 7.66 -12.51 13.41
CA ILE A 277 6.75 -12.38 14.55
C ILE A 277 7.10 -11.14 15.37
N GLU A 278 6.14 -10.21 15.49
CA GLU A 278 6.12 -9.23 16.57
C GLU A 278 5.60 -9.89 17.86
N ALA A 279 6.31 -9.72 18.98
CA ALA A 279 5.99 -10.34 20.25
C ALA A 279 6.38 -9.44 21.42
N ASP A 280 5.71 -9.61 22.57
CA ASP A 280 5.98 -8.84 23.81
C ASP A 280 7.43 -8.98 24.29
N GLN A 281 8.00 -10.19 24.16
CA GLN A 281 9.36 -10.46 24.59
C GLN A 281 10.37 -10.11 23.49
N ASP A 282 11.20 -9.09 23.73
CA ASP A 282 12.19 -8.61 22.77
C ASP A 282 13.17 -9.69 22.27
N SER A 283 13.50 -10.67 23.11
CA SER A 283 14.39 -11.78 22.71
C SER A 283 13.69 -12.82 21.83
N LYS A 284 12.36 -12.83 21.78
CA LYS A 284 11.54 -13.82 21.07
C LYS A 284 10.78 -13.26 19.86
N LYS A 285 10.87 -11.95 19.57
CA LYS A 285 10.44 -11.42 18.26
C LYS A 285 11.49 -11.73 17.19
N GLY A 286 11.09 -11.77 15.93
CA GLY A 286 12.01 -11.98 14.80
C GLY A 286 11.53 -13.02 13.81
N LEU A 287 12.47 -13.55 13.03
CA LEU A 287 12.23 -14.54 12.00
C LEU A 287 12.21 -15.96 12.58
N TYR A 288 11.16 -16.69 12.22
CA TYR A 288 10.96 -18.08 12.52
C TYR A 288 10.85 -18.89 11.22
N ARG A 289 11.33 -20.13 11.26
CA ARG A 289 11.21 -21.09 10.17
C ARG A 289 10.53 -22.36 10.66
N SER A 290 9.68 -22.93 9.83
CA SER A 290 9.19 -24.31 9.97
C SER A 290 9.74 -25.14 8.81
N ASN A 291 10.02 -26.43 9.08
CA ASN A 291 10.46 -27.42 8.09
C ASN A 291 9.42 -28.56 7.94
N ASP A 292 8.23 -28.37 8.49
CA ASP A 292 7.16 -29.36 8.56
C ASP A 292 5.78 -28.70 8.33
N ALA A 293 5.75 -27.73 7.41
CA ALA A 293 4.54 -27.03 6.95
C ALA A 293 3.74 -26.37 8.09
N GLY A 294 4.43 -25.89 9.13
CA GLY A 294 3.86 -25.20 10.30
C GLY A 294 3.64 -26.10 11.53
N GLY A 295 4.10 -27.35 11.52
CA GLY A 295 3.99 -28.25 12.67
C GLY A 295 4.84 -27.82 13.88
N ASN A 296 6.04 -27.29 13.62
CA ASN A 296 6.94 -26.73 14.62
C ASN A 296 7.75 -25.57 14.04
N TRP A 297 8.00 -24.56 14.87
CA TRP A 297 8.75 -23.37 14.50
C TRP A 297 10.02 -23.21 15.32
N GLU A 298 11.09 -22.76 14.67
CA GLU A 298 12.36 -22.40 15.29
C GLU A 298 12.68 -20.94 15.00
N GLN A 299 13.06 -20.18 16.04
CA GLN A 299 13.55 -18.81 15.88
C GLN A 299 14.96 -18.85 15.29
N LEU A 300 15.16 -18.21 14.14
CA LEU A 300 16.47 -18.19 13.46
C LEU A 300 17.22 -16.89 13.66
N ASN A 301 16.51 -15.76 13.71
CA ASN A 301 17.13 -14.44 13.75
C ASN A 301 16.21 -13.42 14.43
N ASN A 302 16.79 -12.54 15.25
CA ASN A 302 16.08 -11.45 15.93
C ASN A 302 16.80 -10.10 15.77
N ASP A 303 17.65 -9.97 14.76
CA ASP A 303 18.40 -8.75 14.49
C ASP A 303 17.47 -7.57 14.26
N PHE A 304 17.98 -6.35 14.50
CA PHE A 304 17.19 -5.13 14.37
C PHE A 304 16.57 -4.97 12.97
N GLY A 305 17.30 -5.26 11.90
CA GLY A 305 16.78 -5.18 10.53
C GLY A 305 15.58 -6.11 10.28
N ILE A 306 15.50 -7.22 11.03
CA ILE A 306 14.41 -8.19 10.93
C ILE A 306 13.21 -7.78 11.80
N THR A 307 13.46 -7.15 12.95
CA THR A 307 12.42 -6.86 13.95
C THR A 307 11.92 -5.41 13.94
N VAL A 308 12.53 -4.53 13.14
CA VAL A 308 12.17 -3.11 13.08
C VAL A 308 10.74 -2.90 12.54
N ARG A 309 9.94 -2.11 13.26
CA ARG A 309 8.60 -1.61 12.89
C ARG A 309 7.73 -2.64 12.14
N PRO A 310 7.37 -3.78 12.75
CA PRO A 310 6.62 -4.86 12.09
C PRO A 310 5.29 -4.41 11.48
N PHE A 311 4.57 -3.47 12.10
CA PHE A 311 3.36 -2.89 11.50
C PHE A 311 3.58 -2.23 10.12
N TYR A 312 4.83 -1.96 9.75
CA TYR A 312 5.25 -1.24 8.55
C TYR A 312 6.20 -2.06 7.65
N PHE A 313 6.94 -3.03 8.21
CA PHE A 313 7.99 -3.81 7.52
C PHE A 313 7.93 -5.32 7.80
N SER A 314 6.75 -5.93 7.71
CA SER A 314 6.62 -7.37 7.93
C SER A 314 6.82 -8.22 6.66
N ARG A 315 6.70 -7.65 5.46
CA ARG A 315 6.72 -8.40 4.19
C ARG A 315 7.99 -9.25 4.06
N ILE A 316 7.81 -10.51 3.70
CA ILE A 316 8.87 -11.50 3.51
C ILE A 316 8.56 -12.33 2.28
N VAL A 317 9.58 -12.58 1.45
CA VAL A 317 9.46 -13.37 0.23
C VAL A 317 10.59 -14.37 0.15
N VAL A 318 10.28 -15.55 -0.40
CA VAL A 318 11.23 -16.64 -0.60
C VAL A 318 11.51 -16.74 -2.09
N ASP A 319 12.78 -16.97 -2.43
CA ASP A 319 13.18 -17.22 -3.80
C ASP A 319 12.44 -18.45 -4.37
N PRO A 320 11.87 -18.36 -5.59
CA PRO A 320 11.05 -19.44 -6.13
C PRO A 320 11.82 -20.73 -6.45
N ARG A 321 13.15 -20.67 -6.49
CA ARG A 321 14.03 -21.77 -6.90
C ARG A 321 14.92 -22.27 -5.77
N ASN A 322 15.03 -21.53 -4.66
CA ASN A 322 15.85 -21.90 -3.53
C ASN A 322 15.21 -21.48 -2.20
N PRO A 323 14.74 -22.43 -1.38
CA PRO A 323 14.02 -22.10 -0.15
C PRO A 323 14.92 -21.46 0.92
N ASP A 324 16.25 -21.55 0.79
CA ASP A 324 17.19 -20.94 1.72
C ASP A 324 17.54 -19.47 1.38
N VAL A 325 17.03 -18.95 0.26
CA VAL A 325 17.16 -17.53 -0.11
C VAL A 325 15.86 -16.80 0.24
N VAL A 326 15.97 -15.88 1.19
CA VAL A 326 14.81 -15.17 1.75
C VAL A 326 15.10 -13.69 1.83
N VAL A 327 14.15 -12.86 1.43
CA VAL A 327 14.25 -11.40 1.50
C VAL A 327 13.14 -10.87 2.38
N LYS A 328 13.48 -9.94 3.26
CA LYS A 328 12.53 -9.29 4.16
C LYS A 328 12.61 -7.77 4.00
N GLY A 329 11.44 -7.13 3.92
CA GLY A 329 11.30 -5.68 3.90
C GLY A 329 11.83 -5.04 5.18
N GLY A 330 12.08 -3.74 5.19
CA GLY A 330 12.75 -3.07 6.31
C GLY A 330 13.33 -1.73 5.88
N LEU A 331 14.09 -1.07 6.75
CA LEU A 331 14.67 0.24 6.44
C LEU A 331 15.55 0.21 5.18
N THR A 332 16.32 -0.85 4.96
CA THR A 332 17.18 -1.03 3.77
C THR A 332 16.87 -2.32 3.00
N GLY A 333 15.88 -3.08 3.46
CA GLY A 333 15.68 -4.48 3.09
C GLY A 333 16.84 -5.38 3.53
N SER A 334 16.56 -6.67 3.66
CA SER A 334 17.53 -7.66 4.13
C SER A 334 17.39 -8.96 3.38
N ILE A 335 18.50 -9.53 2.91
CA ILE A 335 18.55 -10.80 2.20
C ILE A 335 19.41 -11.83 2.93
N SER A 336 18.87 -13.04 3.06
CA SER A 336 19.55 -14.23 3.57
C SER A 336 19.80 -15.21 2.43
N ARG A 337 20.87 -16.00 2.56
CA ARG A 337 21.22 -17.11 1.66
C ARG A 337 21.55 -18.39 2.41
N ASP A 338 21.23 -18.45 3.69
CA ASP A 338 21.49 -19.57 4.60
C ASP A 338 20.23 -20.00 5.36
N GLY A 339 19.07 -19.75 4.73
CA GLY A 339 17.77 -20.13 5.23
C GLY A 339 17.28 -19.28 6.39
N GLY A 340 17.69 -18.01 6.47
CA GLY A 340 17.23 -17.04 7.46
C GLY A 340 18.10 -16.93 8.70
N LYS A 341 19.30 -17.55 8.74
CA LYS A 341 20.18 -17.51 9.91
C LYS A 341 20.95 -16.20 9.97
N THR A 342 21.51 -15.78 8.84
CA THR A 342 22.19 -14.49 8.70
C THR A 342 21.62 -13.67 7.57
N PHE A 343 21.67 -12.34 7.72
CA PHE A 343 21.17 -11.39 6.75
C PHE A 343 22.22 -10.34 6.39
N LYS A 344 22.14 -9.87 5.15
CA LYS A 344 22.86 -8.70 4.66
C LYS A 344 21.87 -7.67 4.13
N ASN A 345 22.22 -6.39 4.24
CA ASN A 345 21.43 -5.34 3.62
C ASN A 345 21.47 -5.50 2.10
N LEU A 346 20.37 -5.09 1.45
CA LEU A 346 20.35 -4.89 0.01
C LEU A 346 21.22 -3.68 -0.38
N GLY A 347 21.50 -3.55 -1.68
CA GLY A 347 22.25 -2.44 -2.26
C GLY A 347 21.62 -1.08 -2.01
N ASN A 348 22.40 -0.02 -2.23
CA ASN A 348 21.96 1.35 -1.96
C ASN A 348 20.74 1.75 -2.81
N MET A 349 19.64 2.13 -2.15
CA MET A 349 18.38 2.63 -2.71
C MET A 349 17.68 3.51 -1.67
N HIS A 350 16.52 4.06 -2.01
CA HIS A 350 15.67 4.72 -1.02
C HIS A 350 15.26 3.75 0.09
N SER A 351 15.13 4.25 1.32
CA SER A 351 14.74 3.46 2.49
C SER A 351 13.26 3.06 2.47
N ASP A 352 12.88 2.26 3.47
CA ASP A 352 11.52 1.81 3.75
C ASP A 352 11.00 0.89 2.65
N ILE A 353 11.46 -0.37 2.72
CA ILE A 353 11.14 -1.43 1.76
C ILE A 353 9.86 -2.13 2.17
N HIS A 354 8.86 -2.05 1.29
CA HIS A 354 7.50 -2.51 1.54
C HIS A 354 7.17 -3.81 0.82
N ASP A 355 7.73 -4.02 -0.38
CA ASP A 355 7.56 -5.28 -1.10
C ASP A 355 8.73 -5.60 -2.04
N MET A 356 8.88 -6.88 -2.35
CA MET A 356 9.89 -7.39 -3.27
C MET A 356 9.35 -8.57 -4.06
N VAL A 357 9.76 -8.69 -5.32
CA VAL A 357 9.49 -9.88 -6.14
C VAL A 357 10.76 -10.36 -6.81
N PHE A 358 10.89 -11.68 -6.94
CA PHE A 358 11.93 -12.31 -7.73
C PHE A 358 11.44 -12.56 -9.16
N ASP A 359 12.37 -12.54 -10.10
CA ASP A 359 12.12 -13.13 -11.41
C ASP A 359 11.95 -14.66 -11.26
N ILE A 360 10.87 -15.18 -11.84
CA ILE A 360 10.51 -16.60 -11.75
C ILE A 360 11.57 -17.54 -12.32
N ASN A 361 12.38 -17.07 -13.26
CA ASN A 361 13.41 -17.83 -13.95
C ASN A 361 14.83 -17.53 -13.45
N ASN A 362 15.06 -16.43 -12.73
CA ASN A 362 16.39 -15.99 -12.33
C ASN A 362 16.42 -15.30 -10.96
N SER A 363 16.92 -16.02 -9.95
CA SER A 363 17.15 -15.57 -8.57
C SER A 363 18.00 -14.29 -8.42
N ASP A 364 18.81 -13.92 -9.41
CA ASP A 364 19.61 -12.69 -9.37
C ASP A 364 18.80 -11.44 -9.76
N ILE A 365 17.66 -11.62 -10.43
CA ILE A 365 16.80 -10.53 -10.86
C ILE A 365 15.69 -10.36 -9.82
N MET A 366 15.57 -9.15 -9.29
CA MET A 366 14.51 -8.81 -8.35
C MET A 366 14.10 -7.35 -8.49
N HIS A 367 12.85 -7.07 -8.14
CA HIS A 367 12.28 -5.74 -8.08
C HIS A 367 11.84 -5.44 -6.66
N VAL A 368 12.03 -4.19 -6.25
CA VAL A 368 11.88 -3.76 -4.87
C VAL A 368 11.06 -2.47 -4.85
N GLY A 369 9.95 -2.48 -4.11
CA GLY A 369 9.11 -1.32 -3.86
C GLY A 369 9.46 -0.64 -2.54
N THR A 370 9.65 0.67 -2.56
CA THR A 370 10.06 1.49 -1.41
C THR A 370 9.19 2.73 -1.26
N ASP A 371 9.42 3.54 -0.22
CA ASP A 371 8.84 4.90 -0.10
C ASP A 371 9.30 5.86 -1.22
N GLY A 372 10.39 5.52 -1.92
CA GLY A 372 10.97 6.31 -3.01
C GLY A 372 10.74 5.73 -4.41
N GLY A 373 9.87 4.73 -4.56
CA GLY A 373 9.51 4.14 -5.85
C GLY A 373 10.00 2.70 -6.04
N VAL A 374 10.14 2.29 -7.31
CA VAL A 374 10.58 0.95 -7.69
C VAL A 374 12.07 0.95 -8.01
N TYR A 375 12.77 -0.06 -7.51
CA TYR A 375 14.15 -0.38 -7.83
C TYR A 375 14.27 -1.76 -8.44
N ARG A 376 15.28 -1.98 -9.26
CA ARG A 376 15.61 -3.28 -9.85
C ARG A 376 17.05 -3.67 -9.57
N SER A 377 17.29 -4.96 -9.42
CA SER A 377 18.61 -5.56 -9.31
C SER A 377 18.79 -6.64 -10.37
N TRP A 378 20.01 -6.78 -10.86
CA TRP A 378 20.44 -7.84 -11.79
C TRP A 378 21.46 -8.81 -11.17
N ASN A 379 21.79 -8.65 -9.88
CA ASN A 379 22.84 -9.40 -9.18
C ASN A 379 22.46 -9.74 -7.73
N GLY A 380 21.23 -10.20 -7.56
CA GLY A 380 20.71 -10.77 -6.32
C GLY A 380 20.59 -9.76 -5.18
N GLY A 381 20.33 -8.49 -5.51
CA GLY A 381 20.11 -7.40 -4.57
C GLY A 381 21.37 -6.65 -4.16
N THR A 382 22.51 -6.88 -4.82
CA THR A 382 23.80 -6.22 -4.47
C THR A 382 23.82 -4.77 -4.95
N THR A 383 23.31 -4.51 -6.16
CA THR A 383 23.17 -3.17 -6.73
C THR A 383 21.73 -2.91 -7.12
N MET A 384 21.23 -1.72 -6.79
CA MET A 384 19.86 -1.31 -7.08
C MET A 384 19.85 -0.13 -8.05
N GLU A 385 19.01 -0.22 -9.08
CA GLU A 385 18.77 0.83 -10.08
C GLU A 385 17.35 1.35 -9.91
N ILE A 386 17.18 2.67 -9.80
CA ILE A 386 15.85 3.30 -9.72
C ILE A 386 15.12 3.26 -11.06
N VAL A 387 13.81 3.08 -11.01
CA VAL A 387 12.91 3.23 -12.17
C VAL A 387 12.42 4.68 -12.24
N GLU A 388 12.90 5.43 -13.23
CA GLU A 388 12.74 6.89 -13.31
C GLU A 388 11.48 7.37 -14.06
N ASN A 389 10.45 6.53 -14.25
CA ASN A 389 9.24 6.90 -14.98
C ASN A 389 7.92 6.77 -14.19
N LEU A 390 7.99 6.56 -12.88
CA LEU A 390 6.86 6.49 -11.95
C LEU A 390 6.66 7.82 -11.18
N PRO A 391 5.74 8.72 -11.61
CA PRO A 391 5.51 10.03 -10.97
C PRO A 391 4.56 9.92 -9.76
N LEU A 392 4.97 9.19 -8.72
CA LEU A 392 4.12 8.82 -7.58
C LEU A 392 4.23 9.76 -6.37
N SER A 393 4.69 10.98 -6.58
CA SER A 393 5.07 11.90 -5.50
C SER A 393 3.92 12.30 -4.58
N GLN A 394 4.11 12.07 -3.29
CA GLN A 394 3.13 12.33 -2.23
C GLN A 394 3.41 13.67 -1.54
N PHE A 395 2.91 14.76 -2.14
CA PHE A 395 3.03 16.10 -1.57
C PHE A 395 2.16 16.27 -0.32
N TYR A 396 2.74 16.76 0.77
CA TYR A 396 1.96 17.21 1.93
C TYR A 396 1.32 18.58 1.69
N HIS A 397 2.09 19.50 1.09
CA HIS A 397 1.65 20.86 0.77
C HIS A 397 2.32 21.35 -0.51
N ILE A 398 1.60 22.16 -1.28
CA ILE A 398 2.07 22.79 -2.52
C ILE A 398 1.95 24.31 -2.37
N SER A 399 2.96 25.04 -2.85
CA SER A 399 2.88 26.48 -3.11
C SER A 399 3.43 26.81 -4.49
N VAL A 400 3.13 28.02 -4.98
CA VAL A 400 3.59 28.53 -6.28
C VAL A 400 4.10 29.96 -6.14
N ASP A 401 4.93 30.39 -7.09
CA ASP A 401 5.31 31.79 -7.24
C ASP A 401 4.60 32.47 -8.42
N ASN A 402 5.01 33.71 -8.71
CA ASN A 402 4.51 34.51 -9.82
C ASN A 402 5.54 34.67 -10.96
N ASP A 403 6.57 33.82 -11.01
CA ASP A 403 7.52 33.83 -12.13
C ASP A 403 6.81 33.31 -13.41
N GLU A 404 7.39 33.51 -14.60
CA GLU A 404 6.85 32.97 -15.85
C GLU A 404 7.96 32.22 -16.63
N PRO A 405 7.89 30.88 -16.75
CA PRO A 405 6.91 29.99 -16.12
C PRO A 405 7.00 30.00 -14.58
N TYR A 406 5.85 29.90 -13.90
CA TYR A 406 5.82 29.87 -12.43
C TYR A 406 6.45 28.60 -11.90
N ASN A 407 7.05 28.66 -10.72
CA ASN A 407 7.60 27.50 -10.04
C ASN A 407 6.57 26.88 -9.10
N VAL A 408 6.61 25.56 -9.00
CA VAL A 408 5.87 24.75 -8.02
C VAL A 408 6.84 24.33 -6.94
N TYR A 409 6.41 24.49 -5.70
CA TYR A 409 7.18 24.17 -4.50
C TYR A 409 6.40 23.18 -3.66
N GLY A 410 7.09 22.22 -3.04
CA GLY A 410 6.43 21.38 -2.07
C GLY A 410 7.35 20.38 -1.41
N GLY A 411 6.87 19.89 -0.28
CA GLY A 411 7.52 18.83 0.47
C GLY A 411 6.81 17.50 0.28
N LEU A 412 7.60 16.44 0.18
CA LEU A 412 7.18 15.08 -0.10
C LEU A 412 7.37 14.18 1.12
N GLN A 413 6.53 13.15 1.23
CA GLN A 413 6.75 12.06 2.17
C GLN A 413 8.05 11.31 1.86
N ASP A 414 8.95 11.25 2.86
CA ASP A 414 10.33 10.75 2.91
C ASP A 414 11.29 11.15 1.77
N ASN A 415 10.79 11.84 0.76
CA ASN A 415 11.53 12.25 -0.43
C ASN A 415 11.98 13.72 -0.37
N GLY A 416 11.89 14.39 0.78
CA GLY A 416 12.41 15.75 0.98
C GLY A 416 11.58 16.87 0.38
N SER A 417 12.19 18.05 0.22
CA SER A 417 11.53 19.26 -0.28
C SER A 417 12.13 19.70 -1.61
N TRP A 418 11.26 20.10 -2.55
CA TRP A 418 11.64 20.38 -3.92
C TRP A 418 10.94 21.60 -4.49
N TYR A 419 11.54 22.15 -5.54
CA TYR A 419 10.86 23.05 -6.44
C TYR A 419 11.28 22.84 -7.89
N GLY A 420 10.40 23.18 -8.83
CA GLY A 420 10.64 23.09 -10.26
C GLY A 420 9.66 23.94 -11.06
N PRO A 421 9.91 24.20 -12.35
CA PRO A 421 9.08 25.07 -13.16
C PRO A 421 7.79 24.36 -13.59
N SER A 422 6.72 25.12 -13.80
CA SER A 422 5.45 24.61 -14.33
C SER A 422 5.51 24.25 -15.80
N SER A 423 6.51 24.74 -16.54
CA SER A 423 6.81 24.29 -17.91
C SER A 423 8.28 24.51 -18.25
N ALA A 424 8.80 23.71 -19.17
CA ALA A 424 10.15 23.82 -19.70
C ALA A 424 10.18 23.42 -21.19
N GLY A 425 11.13 23.98 -21.94
CA GLY A 425 11.32 23.64 -23.35
C GLY A 425 11.64 22.15 -23.54
N GLY A 426 10.76 21.44 -24.26
CA GLY A 426 10.87 19.99 -24.45
C GLY A 426 10.34 19.15 -23.29
N GLY A 427 9.52 19.73 -22.41
CA GLY A 427 8.96 19.07 -21.23
C GLY A 427 9.84 19.23 -19.99
N ILE A 428 9.23 19.10 -18.81
CA ILE A 428 9.93 19.15 -17.53
C ILE A 428 10.67 17.83 -17.32
N LYS A 429 11.94 17.92 -16.95
CA LYS A 429 12.86 16.81 -16.74
C LYS A 429 13.37 16.79 -15.30
N ALA A 430 13.98 15.69 -14.88
CA ALA A 430 14.58 15.56 -13.55
C ALA A 430 15.54 16.71 -13.21
N ARG A 431 16.34 17.17 -14.17
CA ARG A 431 17.29 18.29 -14.01
C ARG A 431 16.63 19.65 -13.70
N ASP A 432 15.34 19.79 -14.00
CA ASP A 432 14.62 21.06 -13.80
C ASP A 432 14.10 21.17 -12.36
N TRP A 433 14.13 20.08 -11.59
CA TRP A 433 13.75 20.02 -10.20
C TRP A 433 14.98 20.13 -9.28
N VAL A 434 14.85 20.91 -8.22
CA VAL A 434 15.94 21.21 -7.30
C VAL A 434 15.52 20.83 -5.88
N SER A 435 16.34 19.98 -5.25
CA SER A 435 16.17 19.62 -3.84
C SER A 435 16.63 20.78 -2.96
N ILE A 436 15.79 21.14 -1.99
CA ILE A 436 15.94 22.32 -1.11
C ILE A 436 15.67 21.98 0.36
N GLY A 437 15.57 20.69 0.70
CA GLY A 437 15.37 20.19 2.06
C GLY A 437 15.23 18.66 2.06
N GLY A 438 15.41 18.03 3.22
CA GLY A 438 15.36 16.57 3.37
C GLY A 438 14.29 16.10 4.37
N GLY A 439 14.29 14.80 4.67
CA GLY A 439 13.31 14.14 5.53
C GLY A 439 11.92 14.04 4.89
N ASP A 440 10.88 13.94 5.71
CA ASP A 440 9.52 14.25 5.27
C ASP A 440 9.48 15.77 5.03
N GLY A 441 9.45 16.21 3.77
CA GLY A 441 9.30 17.63 3.47
C GLY A 441 7.88 18.09 3.71
N PHE A 442 7.65 19.12 4.53
CA PHE A 442 6.31 19.67 4.77
C PHE A 442 6.08 20.96 3.97
N ARG A 443 6.09 22.12 4.62
CA ARG A 443 5.85 23.40 3.95
C ARG A 443 7.10 23.87 3.23
N VAL A 444 6.89 24.30 1.99
CA VAL A 444 7.91 24.99 1.19
C VAL A 444 7.32 26.30 0.69
N LEU A 445 8.00 27.42 0.98
CA LEU A 445 7.53 28.77 0.68
C LEU A 445 8.64 29.62 0.08
N ARG A 446 8.33 30.28 -1.04
CA ARG A 446 9.19 31.29 -1.68
C ARG A 446 9.02 32.64 -0.96
N HIS A 447 10.14 33.30 -0.63
CA HIS A 447 10.11 34.66 -0.10
C HIS A 447 9.54 35.63 -1.16
N PRO A 448 8.57 36.50 -0.84
CA PRO A 448 7.81 37.27 -1.84
C PRO A 448 8.65 38.29 -2.65
N GLY A 449 9.73 38.83 -2.05
CA GLY A 449 10.59 39.83 -2.71
C GLY A 449 12.07 39.46 -2.83
N LYS A 450 12.47 38.21 -2.53
CA LYS A 450 13.88 37.79 -2.54
C LYS A 450 13.97 36.41 -3.17
N LYS A 451 15.13 36.09 -3.77
CA LYS A 451 15.42 34.75 -4.31
C LYS A 451 15.83 33.78 -3.20
N ILE A 452 14.95 33.63 -2.22
CA ILE A 452 15.13 32.81 -1.03
C ILE A 452 13.92 31.89 -0.91
N ILE A 453 14.16 30.62 -0.60
CA ILE A 453 13.12 29.64 -0.31
C ILE A 453 13.31 29.16 1.14
N TYR A 454 12.19 28.93 1.83
CA TYR A 454 12.15 28.27 3.12
C TYR A 454 11.48 26.91 2.96
N SER A 455 12.06 25.88 3.57
CA SER A 455 11.51 24.53 3.63
C SER A 455 11.63 23.99 5.05
N GLU A 456 10.73 23.09 5.43
CA GLU A 456 10.77 22.43 6.74
C GLU A 456 10.63 20.92 6.59
N MET A 457 11.19 20.17 7.55
CA MET A 457 10.95 18.74 7.69
C MET A 457 9.82 18.45 8.69
N GLN A 458 9.48 17.17 8.90
CA GLN A 458 8.49 16.76 9.89
C GLN A 458 8.69 17.45 11.25
N GLY A 459 7.59 17.96 11.81
CA GLY A 459 7.61 18.67 13.09
C GLY A 459 8.36 20.01 13.09
N ALA A 460 8.82 20.47 11.93
CA ALA A 460 9.78 21.58 11.81
C ALA A 460 11.07 21.35 12.63
N ASP A 461 11.46 20.09 12.84
CA ASP A 461 12.69 19.71 13.56
C ASP A 461 13.94 20.35 12.95
N ASN A 462 13.91 20.56 11.63
CA ASN A 462 14.77 21.50 10.93
C ASN A 462 13.96 22.37 9.97
N VAL A 463 14.39 23.63 9.87
CA VAL A 463 13.96 24.58 8.84
C VAL A 463 15.20 25.02 8.05
N TRP A 464 15.11 25.02 6.73
CA TRP A 464 16.19 25.46 5.85
C TRP A 464 15.83 26.75 5.14
N ARG A 465 16.82 27.65 5.04
CA ARG A 465 16.82 28.78 4.12
C ARG A 465 17.73 28.43 2.95
N PHE A 466 17.15 28.36 1.75
CA PHE A 466 17.87 28.14 0.51
C PHE A 466 18.01 29.46 -0.28
N ASP A 467 19.25 29.83 -0.58
CA ASP A 467 19.61 31.00 -1.37
C ASP A 467 19.75 30.61 -2.85
N MET A 468 18.78 30.99 -3.67
CA MET A 468 18.70 30.50 -5.06
C MET A 468 19.79 31.09 -5.95
N GLU A 469 20.34 32.26 -5.62
CA GLU A 469 21.40 32.90 -6.43
C GLU A 469 22.74 32.21 -6.24
N ASN A 470 23.01 31.79 -5.00
CA ASN A 470 24.30 31.22 -4.62
C ASN A 470 24.27 29.69 -4.51
N ASN A 471 23.08 29.08 -4.65
CA ASN A 471 22.84 27.66 -4.43
C ASN A 471 23.33 27.19 -3.05
N LEU A 472 23.02 27.98 -2.01
CA LEU A 472 23.47 27.74 -0.63
C LEU A 472 22.29 27.43 0.27
N VAL A 473 22.39 26.32 1.02
CA VAL A 473 21.44 25.95 2.07
C VAL A 473 22.01 26.27 3.45
N LYS A 474 21.19 26.80 4.33
CA LYS A 474 21.53 27.02 5.73
C LYS A 474 20.35 26.61 6.62
N THR A 475 20.63 25.81 7.64
CA THR A 475 19.65 25.55 8.72
C THR A 475 19.40 26.83 9.49
N VAL A 476 18.12 27.18 9.67
CA VAL A 476 17.67 28.31 10.46
C VAL A 476 16.80 27.79 11.59
N GLN A 477 16.85 28.47 12.73
CA GLN A 477 15.95 28.19 13.84
C GLN A 477 14.82 29.24 13.80
N PRO A 478 13.61 28.88 14.26
CA PRO A 478 12.48 29.81 14.37
C PRO A 478 12.83 31.12 15.12
#